data_AF-G8RRS3-F1
#
_entry.id   AF-G8RRS3-F1
#
_cell.length_a   1.000
_cell.length_b   1.000
_cell.length_c   1.000
_cell.angle_alpha   90.00
_cell.angle_beta   90.00
_cell.angle_gamma   90.00
#
_symmetry.space_group_name_H-M   'P 1'
#
loop_
_entity.id
_entity.type
_entity.pdbx_description
1 polymer ?
#
loop_
_entity_poly.entity_id
_entity_poly.type
_entity_poly.pdbx_seq_one_letter_code
_entity_poly.pdbx_strand_id
1 'polypeptide(L)'
;MFGMLLLIGLVITYYWFFIAAGAAVGLFFAVRALVRREQERRIVAEREAEEIAYRAERQHRWAQRGDDRGVYGVAGAELMHSISPKLPLQPSDASAEEPEVAAIAHTARELRELLTQKPPAWRWAAFASVLVQRRAAVLPRLRDFDLRYVMPGGERAFSGPDVAGFVTDSMHELSRLVEQLEGFMSAPAFMGVFGGHDEDAADAAGIEHVANRLMDFHERFLTLAERCRDLEAPSKYDGLVRDTAGLMGIPLDGFRVFIDDYVELVDALPELVGDGGGVVHEAVTLDIDLDDGIVNRISKQVRTAARA
;
A
#
# COMPACT_ATOMS: atom_id res chain seq x y z
N MET A 1 -36.22 -28.58 63.02
CA MET A 1 -37.01 -27.59 62.25
C MET A 1 -36.29 -26.24 62.10
N PHE A 2 -36.04 -25.47 63.17
CA PHE A 2 -35.55 -24.06 63.08
C PHE A 2 -34.47 -23.76 62.02
N GLY A 3 -33.40 -24.55 61.93
CA GLY A 3 -32.33 -24.34 60.93
C GLY A 3 -32.80 -24.38 59.46
N MET A 4 -33.85 -25.16 59.15
CA MET A 4 -34.43 -25.22 57.80
C MET A 4 -35.19 -23.94 57.45
N LEU A 5 -35.87 -23.32 58.42
CA LEU A 5 -36.58 -22.06 58.22
C LEU A 5 -35.61 -20.89 58.03
N LEU A 6 -34.49 -20.88 58.77
CA LEU A 6 -33.39 -19.93 58.55
C LEU A 6 -32.78 -20.05 57.15
N LEU A 7 -32.54 -21.28 56.68
CA LEU A 7 -31.96 -21.53 55.37
C LEU A 7 -32.91 -21.10 54.23
N ILE A 8 -34.22 -21.39 54.35
CA ILE A 8 -35.24 -20.91 53.41
C ILE A 8 -35.33 -19.37 53.41
N GLY A 9 -35.35 -18.74 54.58
CA GLY A 9 -35.38 -17.27 54.70
C GLY A 9 -34.15 -16.60 54.08
N LEU A 10 -32.96 -17.22 54.20
CA LEU A 10 -31.74 -16.75 53.57
C LEU A 10 -31.81 -16.89 52.04
N VAL A 11 -32.27 -18.04 51.51
CA VAL A 11 -32.45 -18.22 50.05
C VAL A 11 -33.42 -17.19 49.47
N ILE A 12 -34.55 -16.93 50.12
CA ILE A 12 -35.52 -15.91 49.68
C ILE A 12 -34.91 -14.50 49.71
N THR A 13 -34.14 -14.16 50.76
CA THR A 13 -33.49 -12.85 50.88
C THR A 13 -32.44 -12.61 49.78
N TYR A 14 -31.64 -13.62 49.46
CA TYR A 14 -30.50 -13.47 48.56
C TYR A 14 -30.78 -13.78 47.07
N TYR A 15 -31.94 -14.32 46.72
CA TYR A 15 -32.25 -14.68 45.32
C TYR A 15 -32.16 -13.48 44.33
N TRP A 16 -32.51 -12.28 44.79
CA TRP A 16 -32.40 -11.04 44.01
C TRP A 16 -30.95 -10.71 43.60
N PHE A 17 -29.94 -11.04 44.42
CA PHE A 17 -28.53 -10.83 44.06
C PHE A 17 -28.10 -11.68 42.88
N PHE A 18 -28.59 -12.93 42.78
CA PHE A 18 -28.30 -13.80 41.64
C PHE A 18 -28.94 -13.29 40.34
N ILE A 19 -30.15 -12.75 40.40
CA ILE A 19 -30.79 -12.09 39.24
C ILE A 19 -30.02 -10.84 38.83
N ALA A 20 -29.63 -9.98 39.79
CA ALA A 20 -28.85 -8.78 39.50
C ALA A 20 -27.48 -9.11 38.87
N ALA A 21 -26.79 -10.14 39.38
CA ALA A 21 -25.54 -10.64 38.81
C ALA A 21 -25.73 -11.20 37.38
N GLY A 22 -26.77 -12.01 37.15
CA GLY A 22 -27.09 -12.54 35.83
C GLY A 22 -27.40 -11.43 34.80
N ALA A 23 -28.17 -10.42 35.20
CA ALA A 23 -28.48 -9.25 34.38
C ALA A 23 -27.22 -8.43 34.05
N ALA A 24 -26.33 -8.20 35.02
CA ALA A 24 -25.08 -7.50 34.81
C ALA A 24 -24.14 -8.23 33.84
N VAL A 25 -24.04 -9.57 33.95
CA VAL A 25 -23.26 -10.39 33.01
C VAL A 25 -23.88 -10.34 31.60
N GLY A 26 -25.20 -10.47 31.48
CA GLY A 26 -25.90 -10.35 30.19
C GLY A 26 -25.68 -9.00 29.52
N LEU A 27 -25.76 -7.90 30.28
CA LEU A 27 -25.49 -6.54 29.81
C LEU A 27 -24.03 -6.38 29.36
N PHE A 28 -23.07 -6.91 30.12
CA PHE A 28 -21.65 -6.88 29.75
C PHE A 28 -21.38 -7.58 28.41
N PHE A 29 -21.96 -8.77 28.19
CA PHE A 29 -21.84 -9.47 26.91
C PHE A 29 -22.53 -8.73 25.76
N ALA A 30 -23.70 -8.12 25.99
CA ALA A 30 -24.40 -7.32 24.99
C ALA A 30 -23.57 -6.09 24.55
N VAL A 31 -23.03 -5.33 25.52
CA VAL A 31 -22.15 -4.17 25.25
C VAL A 31 -20.87 -4.62 24.52
N ARG A 32 -20.24 -5.72 24.96
CA ARG A 32 -19.04 -6.27 24.31
C ARG A 32 -19.30 -6.71 22.86
N ALA A 33 -20.48 -7.25 22.56
CA ALA A 33 -20.88 -7.61 21.21
C ALA A 33 -21.15 -6.38 20.33
N LEU A 34 -21.70 -5.29 20.91
CA LEU A 34 -21.93 -4.03 20.21
C LEU A 34 -20.61 -3.37 19.80
N VAL A 35 -19.67 -3.22 20.76
CA VAL A 35 -18.35 -2.63 20.52
C VAL A 35 -17.58 -3.37 19.43
N ARG A 36 -17.68 -4.71 19.39
CA ARG A 36 -16.99 -5.51 18.36
C ARG A 36 -17.50 -5.21 16.94
N ARG A 37 -18.82 -4.99 16.78
CA ARG A 37 -19.42 -4.56 15.51
C ARG A 37 -19.08 -3.12 15.12
N GLU A 38 -18.87 -2.24 16.09
CA GLU A 38 -18.39 -0.87 15.80
C GLU A 38 -16.91 -0.85 15.39
N GLN A 39 -16.06 -1.68 16.00
CA GLN A 39 -14.65 -1.80 15.59
C GLN A 39 -14.51 -2.31 14.15
N GLU A 40 -15.31 -3.30 13.74
CA GLU A 40 -15.35 -3.79 12.36
C GLU A 40 -15.82 -2.69 11.38
N ARG A 41 -16.73 -1.80 11.79
CA ARG A 41 -17.17 -0.65 10.98
C ARG A 41 -16.15 0.48 10.92
N ARG A 42 -15.43 0.75 12.01
CA ARG A 42 -14.37 1.77 12.05
C ARG A 42 -13.25 1.44 11.08
N ILE A 43 -12.74 0.21 11.09
CA ILE A 43 -11.67 -0.24 10.18
C ILE A 43 -12.09 -0.13 8.69
N VAL A 44 -13.38 -0.27 8.37
CA VAL A 44 -13.90 -0.03 7.01
C VAL A 44 -14.01 1.48 6.72
N ALA A 45 -14.56 2.26 7.65
CA ALA A 45 -14.71 3.71 7.48
C ALA A 45 -13.36 4.47 7.48
N GLU A 46 -12.35 3.96 8.18
CA GLU A 46 -10.96 4.46 8.18
C GLU A 46 -10.36 4.27 6.77
N ARG A 47 -10.50 3.07 6.18
CA ARG A 47 -10.11 2.79 4.78
C ARG A 47 -10.90 3.60 3.75
N GLU A 48 -12.21 3.75 3.92
CA GLU A 48 -13.02 4.61 3.04
C GLU A 48 -12.58 6.09 3.16
N ALA A 49 -12.20 6.55 4.35
CA ALA A 49 -11.67 7.90 4.56
C ALA A 49 -10.25 8.07 3.98
N GLU A 50 -9.37 7.07 4.10
CA GLU A 50 -8.05 7.02 3.46
C GLU A 50 -8.19 7.08 1.93
N GLU A 51 -9.07 6.27 1.33
CA GLU A 51 -9.33 6.33 -0.10
C GLU A 51 -9.92 7.68 -0.56
N ILE A 52 -10.78 8.30 0.25
CA ILE A 52 -11.36 9.63 -0.05
C ILE A 52 -10.29 10.71 0.08
N ALA A 53 -9.44 10.65 1.10
CA ALA A 53 -8.32 11.58 1.30
C ALA A 53 -7.30 11.46 0.16
N TYR A 54 -6.90 10.24 -0.20
CA TYR A 54 -6.02 9.97 -1.34
C TYR A 54 -6.61 10.47 -2.67
N ARG A 55 -7.92 10.24 -2.90
CA ARG A 55 -8.62 10.77 -4.09
C ARG A 55 -8.66 12.30 -4.10
N ALA A 56 -8.91 12.93 -2.95
CA ALA A 56 -8.90 14.39 -2.82
C ALA A 56 -7.50 14.99 -3.00
N GLU A 57 -6.46 14.35 -2.46
CA GLU A 57 -5.07 14.80 -2.59
C GLU A 57 -4.56 14.63 -4.03
N ARG A 58 -4.95 13.56 -4.73
CA ARG A 58 -4.64 13.43 -6.15
C ARG A 58 -5.37 14.46 -7.00
N GLN A 59 -6.64 14.77 -6.70
CA GLN A 59 -7.34 15.91 -7.32
C GLN A 59 -6.68 17.25 -7.01
N HIS A 60 -6.15 17.44 -5.80
CA HIS A 60 -5.43 18.64 -5.43
C HIS A 60 -4.12 18.79 -6.21
N ARG A 61 -3.32 17.71 -6.32
CA ARG A 61 -2.09 17.69 -7.13
C ARG A 61 -2.34 17.86 -8.63
N TRP A 62 -3.46 17.35 -9.17
CA TRP A 62 -3.90 17.67 -10.53
C TRP A 62 -4.21 19.17 -10.69
N ALA A 63 -4.98 19.75 -9.76
CA ALA A 63 -5.36 21.16 -9.81
C ALA A 63 -4.17 22.12 -9.66
N GLN A 64 -3.18 21.77 -8.84
CA GLN A 64 -1.91 22.52 -8.73
C GLN A 64 -1.09 22.48 -10.02
N ARG A 65 -1.12 21.36 -10.77
CA ARG A 65 -0.47 21.20 -12.07
C ARG A 65 -1.19 21.90 -13.24
N GLY A 66 -2.36 22.50 -13.00
CA GLY A 66 -3.20 23.09 -14.05
C GLY A 66 -3.94 22.04 -14.91
N ASP A 67 -4.01 20.80 -14.46
CA ASP A 67 -4.70 19.70 -15.13
C ASP A 67 -6.21 19.79 -14.85
N ASP A 68 -7.02 19.81 -15.92
CA ASP A 68 -8.48 19.89 -15.84
C ASP A 68 -9.10 18.73 -15.01
N ARG A 69 -8.42 17.57 -14.90
CA ARG A 69 -8.83 16.47 -14.00
C ARG A 69 -8.92 16.91 -12.54
N GLY A 70 -8.15 17.91 -12.11
CA GLY A 70 -8.17 18.43 -10.75
C GLY A 70 -9.39 19.30 -10.44
N VAL A 71 -9.93 20.00 -11.44
CA VAL A 71 -11.10 20.88 -11.30
C VAL A 71 -12.40 20.13 -11.57
N TYR A 72 -12.40 19.24 -12.56
CA TYR A 72 -13.61 18.58 -13.07
C TYR A 72 -13.70 17.08 -12.73
N GLY A 73 -12.61 16.46 -12.24
CA GLY A 73 -12.47 15.01 -12.16
C GLY A 73 -12.25 14.38 -13.55
N VAL A 74 -11.79 13.13 -13.61
CA VAL A 74 -11.41 12.46 -14.89
C VAL A 74 -12.51 12.53 -15.96
N ALA A 75 -13.70 12.02 -15.66
CA ALA A 75 -14.83 12.05 -16.59
C ALA A 75 -15.37 13.46 -16.88
N GLY A 76 -15.11 14.43 -16.00
CA GLY A 76 -15.44 15.84 -16.22
C GLY A 76 -14.43 16.53 -17.15
N ALA A 77 -13.15 16.19 -17.03
CA ALA A 77 -12.10 16.67 -17.92
C ALA A 77 -12.26 16.13 -19.34
N GLU A 78 -12.54 14.82 -19.50
CA GLU A 78 -12.89 14.23 -20.81
C GLU A 78 -14.10 14.95 -21.44
N LEU A 79 -15.14 15.23 -20.65
CA LEU A 79 -16.32 15.95 -21.11
C LEU A 79 -15.98 17.40 -21.51
N MET A 80 -15.23 18.14 -20.69
CA MET A 80 -14.80 19.50 -20.99
C MET A 80 -13.93 19.56 -22.26
N HIS A 81 -13.00 18.61 -22.43
CA HIS A 81 -12.14 18.51 -23.61
C HIS A 81 -12.94 18.19 -24.89
N SER A 82 -14.09 17.49 -24.76
CA SER A 82 -15.03 17.24 -25.87
C SER A 82 -15.90 18.45 -26.23
N ILE A 83 -16.19 19.35 -25.28
CA ILE A 83 -17.02 20.55 -25.46
C ILE A 83 -16.17 21.72 -26.01
N SER A 84 -14.98 21.90 -25.43
CA SER A 84 -13.98 22.88 -25.82
C SER A 84 -12.69 22.15 -26.20
N PRO A 85 -12.60 21.56 -27.41
CA PRO A 85 -11.31 21.11 -27.92
C PRO A 85 -10.35 22.30 -27.93
N LYS A 86 -9.29 22.22 -27.11
CA LYS A 86 -8.18 23.18 -27.05
C LYS A 86 -7.74 23.43 -28.49
N LEU A 87 -7.96 24.64 -29.03
CA LEU A 87 -7.67 24.91 -30.44
C LEU A 87 -6.20 24.54 -30.68
N PRO A 88 -5.88 23.72 -31.70
CA PRO A 88 -4.49 23.58 -32.09
C PRO A 88 -3.95 24.97 -32.39
N LEU A 89 -2.80 25.28 -31.80
CA LEU A 89 -2.04 26.47 -32.16
C LEU A 89 -1.90 26.50 -33.69
N GLN A 90 -2.02 27.68 -34.29
CA GLN A 90 -1.94 27.80 -35.76
C GLN A 90 -0.67 27.09 -36.23
N PRO A 91 -0.75 26.24 -37.27
CA PRO A 91 0.41 25.50 -37.75
C PRO A 91 1.48 26.51 -38.15
N SER A 92 2.54 26.59 -37.35
CA SER A 92 3.75 27.31 -37.70
C SER A 92 4.33 26.63 -38.93
N ASP A 93 4.70 27.39 -39.96
CA ASP A 93 5.30 26.87 -41.20
C ASP A 93 6.74 26.38 -40.95
N ALA A 94 6.86 25.31 -40.17
CA ALA A 94 8.10 24.66 -39.79
C ALA A 94 7.88 23.14 -39.77
N SER A 95 8.28 22.47 -40.85
CA SER A 95 8.34 21.01 -40.91
C SER A 95 9.54 20.48 -40.12
N ALA A 96 9.52 20.68 -38.81
CA ALA A 96 10.29 19.92 -37.85
C ALA A 96 9.33 18.90 -37.23
N GLU A 97 9.74 17.64 -37.20
CA GLU A 97 9.05 16.64 -36.38
C GLU A 97 9.30 17.03 -34.91
N GLU A 98 8.23 17.38 -34.18
CA GLU A 98 8.35 17.61 -32.73
C GLU A 98 8.87 16.31 -32.10
N PRO A 99 9.95 16.35 -31.30
CA PRO A 99 10.66 15.14 -30.90
C PRO A 99 9.77 14.30 -29.99
N GLU A 100 9.40 13.11 -30.47
CA GLU A 100 8.50 12.17 -29.79
C GLU A 100 9.01 11.89 -28.37
N VAL A 101 8.29 12.39 -27.37
CA VAL A 101 8.67 12.31 -25.95
C VAL A 101 8.55 10.87 -25.46
N ALA A 102 9.44 10.47 -24.57
CA ALA A 102 9.60 9.08 -24.14
C ALA A 102 8.32 8.48 -23.51
N ALA A 103 7.73 7.49 -24.18
CA ALA A 103 6.62 6.70 -23.66
C ALA A 103 7.10 5.51 -22.79
N ILE A 104 6.23 5.02 -21.90
CA ILE A 104 6.52 3.86 -21.03
C ILE A 104 6.57 2.57 -21.85
N ALA A 105 7.69 1.85 -21.77
CA ALA A 105 7.86 0.55 -22.39
C ALA A 105 7.22 -0.57 -21.54
N HIS A 106 6.23 -1.27 -22.11
CA HIS A 106 5.57 -2.39 -21.45
C HIS A 106 6.26 -3.75 -21.66
N THR A 107 7.25 -3.83 -22.56
CA THR A 107 8.08 -5.04 -22.75
C THR A 107 9.58 -4.76 -22.70
N ALA A 108 10.34 -5.82 -22.41
CA ALA A 108 11.81 -5.82 -22.48
C ALA A 108 12.35 -5.71 -23.93
N ARG A 109 11.50 -5.46 -24.93
CA ARG A 109 11.88 -5.06 -26.29
C ARG A 109 11.79 -3.54 -26.42
N GLU A 110 10.62 -2.95 -26.15
CA GLU A 110 10.46 -1.49 -26.16
C GLU A 110 11.47 -0.81 -25.21
N LEU A 111 11.75 -1.40 -24.04
CA LEU A 111 12.71 -0.82 -23.09
C LEU A 111 14.13 -0.73 -23.67
N ARG A 112 14.57 -1.72 -24.45
CA ARG A 112 15.88 -1.67 -25.13
C ARG A 112 15.88 -0.67 -26.28
N GLU A 113 14.75 -0.50 -26.95
CA GLU A 113 14.60 0.51 -28.01
C GLU A 113 14.65 1.93 -27.41
N LEU A 114 13.89 2.19 -26.33
CA LEU A 114 13.91 3.41 -25.52
C LEU A 114 15.31 3.76 -25.02
N LEU A 115 16.01 2.82 -24.37
CA LEU A 115 17.38 3.01 -23.85
C LEU A 115 18.43 3.18 -24.97
N THR A 116 18.13 2.78 -26.21
CA THR A 116 19.02 2.98 -27.38
C THR A 116 18.76 4.32 -28.06
N GLN A 117 17.50 4.73 -28.19
CA GLN A 117 17.08 5.95 -28.89
C GLN A 117 17.23 7.21 -28.04
N LYS A 118 17.03 7.10 -26.70
CA LYS A 118 17.04 8.22 -25.75
C LYS A 118 16.23 9.47 -26.19
N PRO A 119 14.93 9.32 -26.52
CA PRO A 119 14.03 10.48 -26.72
C PRO A 119 13.97 11.39 -25.49
N PRO A 120 13.43 12.63 -25.59
CA PRO A 120 13.29 13.53 -24.44
C PRO A 120 12.55 12.86 -23.27
N ALA A 121 13.04 13.07 -22.04
CA ALA A 121 12.54 12.44 -20.82
C ALA A 121 12.72 10.91 -20.71
N TRP A 122 13.54 10.27 -21.56
CA TRP A 122 13.80 8.82 -21.53
C TRP A 122 14.21 8.30 -20.15
N ARG A 123 14.90 9.10 -19.34
CA ARG A 123 15.38 8.68 -18.00
C ARG A 123 14.23 8.35 -17.05
N TRP A 124 13.12 9.07 -17.15
CA TRP A 124 11.92 8.86 -16.33
C TRP A 124 11.08 7.71 -16.88
N ALA A 125 10.87 7.69 -18.21
CA ALA A 125 10.16 6.60 -18.88
C ALA A 125 10.85 5.24 -18.69
N ALA A 126 12.18 5.16 -18.75
CA ALA A 126 12.93 3.92 -18.54
C ALA A 126 12.80 3.39 -17.11
N PHE A 127 12.79 4.27 -16.10
CA PHE A 127 12.54 3.90 -14.71
C PHE A 127 11.11 3.34 -14.55
N ALA A 128 10.09 4.08 -15.00
CA ALA A 128 8.68 3.64 -14.97
C ALA A 128 8.48 2.28 -15.66
N SER A 129 9.11 2.09 -16.82
CA SER A 129 9.04 0.85 -17.62
C SER A 129 9.45 -0.38 -16.81
N VAL A 130 10.55 -0.29 -16.05
CA VAL A 130 11.03 -1.40 -15.21
C VAL A 130 10.06 -1.67 -14.05
N LEU A 131 9.53 -0.62 -13.40
CA LEU A 131 8.54 -0.79 -12.32
C LEU A 131 7.28 -1.49 -12.82
N VAL A 132 6.72 -1.03 -13.95
CA VAL A 132 5.52 -1.59 -14.57
C VAL A 132 5.75 -3.04 -15.01
N GLN A 133 6.88 -3.34 -15.65
CA GLN A 133 7.19 -4.71 -16.09
C GLN A 133 7.39 -5.69 -14.92
N ARG A 134 8.12 -5.29 -13.86
CA ARG A 134 8.29 -6.12 -12.66
C ARG A 134 6.96 -6.30 -11.89
N ARG A 135 6.14 -5.25 -11.75
CA ARG A 135 4.80 -5.34 -11.13
C ARG A 135 3.87 -6.24 -11.92
N ALA A 136 3.88 -6.17 -13.26
CA ALA A 136 3.09 -7.04 -14.12
C ALA A 136 3.49 -8.53 -13.97
N ALA A 137 4.79 -8.82 -13.82
CA ALA A 137 5.29 -10.19 -13.63
C ALA A 137 4.79 -10.86 -12.33
N VAL A 138 4.58 -10.09 -11.25
CA VAL A 138 4.06 -10.60 -9.96
C VAL A 138 2.57 -10.30 -9.71
N LEU A 139 1.87 -9.70 -10.67
CA LEU A 139 0.45 -9.36 -10.56
C LEU A 139 -0.48 -10.54 -10.19
N PRO A 140 -0.24 -11.80 -10.61
CA PRO A 140 -1.01 -12.95 -10.12
C PRO A 140 -0.85 -13.14 -8.59
N ARG A 141 0.39 -13.10 -8.08
CA ARG A 141 0.69 -13.26 -6.64
C ARG A 141 0.08 -12.14 -5.80
N LEU A 142 0.10 -10.90 -6.28
CA LEU A 142 -0.58 -9.78 -5.63
C LEU A 142 -2.09 -10.04 -5.50
N ARG A 143 -2.75 -10.46 -6.58
CA ARG A 143 -4.18 -10.83 -6.54
C ARG A 143 -4.46 -12.00 -5.60
N ASP A 144 -3.58 -13.01 -5.57
CA ASP A 144 -3.71 -14.15 -4.65
C ASP A 144 -3.54 -13.74 -3.18
N PHE A 145 -2.70 -12.72 -2.91
CA PHE A 145 -2.58 -12.10 -1.58
C PHE A 145 -3.87 -11.34 -1.20
N ASP A 146 -4.35 -10.46 -2.08
CA ASP A 146 -5.59 -9.68 -1.88
C ASP A 146 -6.81 -10.59 -1.63
N LEU A 147 -6.93 -11.68 -2.39
CA LEU A 147 -8.00 -12.67 -2.29
C LEU A 147 -7.85 -13.62 -1.09
N ARG A 148 -6.69 -13.65 -0.42
CA ARG A 148 -6.40 -14.49 0.76
C ARG A 148 -6.72 -15.98 0.55
N TYR A 149 -6.21 -16.59 -0.54
CA TYR A 149 -6.89 -17.74 -1.18
C TYR A 149 -5.87 -18.94 -1.73
N VAL A 150 -5.36 -19.26 -0.44
CA VAL A 150 -4.13 -19.64 0.36
C VAL A 150 -3.38 -20.95 0.10
N MET A 151 -2.05 -20.87 -0.04
CA MET A 151 -1.21 -21.97 -0.53
C MET A 151 -1.12 -23.15 0.45
N PRO A 152 -1.48 -24.38 0.03
CA PRO A 152 -1.32 -25.57 0.87
C PRO A 152 0.15 -25.89 1.13
N GLY A 153 0.49 -26.21 2.39
CA GLY A 153 1.86 -26.58 2.77
C GLY A 153 2.76 -25.40 3.14
N GLY A 154 2.17 -24.30 3.61
CA GLY A 154 2.88 -23.22 4.27
C GLY A 154 3.53 -23.63 5.61
N GLU A 155 4.18 -22.68 6.26
CA GLU A 155 4.82 -22.92 7.56
C GLU A 155 3.76 -23.20 8.63
N ARG A 156 4.01 -24.17 9.53
CA ARG A 156 3.04 -24.59 10.55
C ARG A 156 3.56 -24.39 11.96
N ALA A 157 2.87 -23.55 12.72
CA ALA A 157 3.08 -23.34 14.14
C ALA A 157 2.17 -24.27 14.96
N PHE A 158 2.65 -24.86 16.05
CA PHE A 158 1.90 -25.84 16.84
C PHE A 158 1.41 -25.31 18.19
N SER A 159 2.08 -24.29 18.73
CA SER A 159 1.84 -23.70 20.05
C SER A 159 1.78 -22.16 20.01
N GLY A 160 1.38 -21.53 21.12
CA GLY A 160 1.40 -20.08 21.25
C GLY A 160 2.80 -19.46 21.17
N PRO A 161 3.83 -20.04 21.83
CA PRO A 161 5.22 -19.66 21.64
C PRO A 161 5.69 -19.71 20.18
N ASP A 162 5.30 -20.73 19.39
CA ASP A 162 5.71 -20.83 17.98
C ASP A 162 5.12 -19.68 17.15
N VAL A 163 3.81 -19.42 17.28
CA VAL A 163 3.15 -18.29 16.60
C VAL A 163 3.74 -16.96 17.05
N ALA A 164 4.04 -16.80 18.35
CA ALA A 164 4.64 -15.58 18.89
C ALA A 164 6.07 -15.36 18.35
N GLY A 165 6.87 -16.42 18.20
CA GLY A 165 8.18 -16.38 17.57
C GLY A 165 8.09 -15.94 16.11
N PHE A 166 7.35 -16.70 15.29
CA PHE A 166 7.16 -16.41 13.86
C PHE A 166 6.69 -14.97 13.59
N VAL A 167 5.71 -14.47 14.36
CA VAL A 167 5.22 -13.10 14.21
C VAL A 167 6.28 -12.08 14.61
N THR A 168 7.04 -12.34 15.69
CA THR A 168 8.13 -11.45 16.13
C THR A 168 9.25 -11.37 15.10
N ASP A 169 9.67 -12.51 14.54
CA ASP A 169 10.72 -12.57 13.53
C ASP A 169 10.27 -11.94 12.21
N SER A 170 9.00 -12.12 11.83
CA SER A 170 8.42 -11.48 10.65
C SER A 170 8.25 -9.96 10.82
N MET A 171 7.97 -9.47 12.04
CA MET A 171 8.01 -8.02 12.34
C MET A 171 9.43 -7.46 12.28
N HIS A 172 10.44 -8.15 12.83
CA HIS A 172 11.84 -7.74 12.68
C HIS A 172 12.29 -7.74 11.21
N GLU A 173 11.83 -8.71 10.42
CA GLU A 173 12.12 -8.76 8.98
C GLU A 173 11.46 -7.59 8.22
N LEU A 174 10.23 -7.22 8.55
CA LEU A 174 9.54 -6.05 8.02
C LEU A 174 10.33 -4.76 8.31
N SER A 175 10.66 -4.48 9.57
CA SER A 175 11.42 -3.27 9.95
C SER A 175 12.76 -3.20 9.21
N ARG A 176 13.51 -4.30 9.17
CA ARG A 176 14.79 -4.40 8.44
C ARG A 176 14.62 -4.18 6.92
N LEU A 177 13.50 -4.60 6.33
CA LEU A 177 13.21 -4.34 4.91
C LEU A 177 12.93 -2.86 4.65
N VAL A 178 12.18 -2.19 5.53
CA VAL A 178 11.89 -0.75 5.44
C VAL A 178 13.17 0.07 5.63
N GLU A 179 13.97 -0.21 6.66
CA GLU A 179 15.29 0.44 6.88
C GLU A 179 16.23 0.28 5.66
N GLN A 180 16.26 -0.91 5.06
CA GLN A 180 17.08 -1.16 3.86
C GLN A 180 16.55 -0.44 2.62
N LEU A 181 15.23 -0.24 2.50
CA LEU A 181 14.60 0.49 1.41
C LEU A 181 14.85 2.00 1.56
N GLU A 182 14.62 2.57 2.74
CA GLU A 182 14.87 3.97 3.06
C GLU A 182 16.34 4.35 2.82
N GLY A 183 17.27 3.54 3.35
CA GLY A 183 18.70 3.72 3.14
C GLY A 183 19.17 3.53 1.69
N PHE A 184 18.42 2.76 0.88
CA PHE A 184 18.67 2.60 -0.54
C PHE A 184 18.17 3.79 -1.36
N MET A 185 16.93 4.26 -1.14
CA MET A 185 16.37 5.41 -1.85
C MET A 185 17.05 6.73 -1.45
N SER A 186 17.49 6.84 -0.19
CA SER A 186 18.25 7.99 0.31
C SER A 186 19.72 8.02 -0.12
N ALA A 187 20.22 6.97 -0.80
CA ALA A 187 21.61 6.91 -1.22
C ALA A 187 21.89 7.96 -2.32
N PRO A 188 22.97 8.76 -2.22
CA PRO A 188 23.33 9.73 -3.27
C PRO A 188 23.50 9.11 -4.67
N ALA A 189 23.88 7.82 -4.73
CA ALA A 189 23.98 7.06 -5.97
C ALA A 189 22.60 6.79 -6.62
N PHE A 190 21.51 6.72 -5.85
CA PHE A 190 20.15 6.47 -6.38
C PHE A 190 19.68 7.65 -7.25
N MET A 191 19.84 8.89 -6.77
CA MET A 191 19.53 10.08 -7.59
C MET A 191 20.62 10.39 -8.61
N GLY A 192 21.88 9.97 -8.35
CA GLY A 192 23.03 10.24 -9.22
C GLY A 192 22.91 9.67 -10.63
N VAL A 193 22.27 8.51 -10.81
CA VAL A 193 22.13 7.87 -12.14
C VAL A 193 21.23 8.66 -13.11
N PHE A 194 20.39 9.57 -12.60
CA PHE A 194 19.47 10.38 -13.42
C PHE A 194 20.12 11.65 -14.02
N GLY A 195 21.42 11.90 -13.82
CA GLY A 195 22.15 13.05 -14.40
C GLY A 195 21.79 14.43 -13.79
N GLY A 196 20.84 14.48 -12.86
CA GLY A 196 20.40 15.71 -12.21
C GLY A 196 19.58 16.61 -13.15
N HIS A 197 20.19 17.69 -13.64
CA HIS A 197 19.58 18.60 -14.62
C HIS A 197 20.02 18.33 -16.06
N ASP A 198 21.01 17.45 -16.27
CA ASP A 198 21.54 17.07 -17.57
C ASP A 198 21.07 15.65 -17.90
N GLU A 199 20.29 15.49 -18.97
CA GLU A 199 19.74 14.19 -19.40
C GLU A 199 20.75 13.37 -20.25
N ASP A 200 21.75 14.02 -20.87
CA ASP A 200 22.84 13.32 -21.56
C ASP A 200 23.80 12.68 -20.54
N ALA A 201 23.95 13.30 -19.36
CA ALA A 201 24.72 12.77 -18.23
C ALA A 201 24.06 11.58 -17.51
N ALA A 202 22.83 11.16 -17.88
CA ALA A 202 22.12 10.09 -17.19
C ALA A 202 22.56 8.68 -17.64
N ASP A 203 22.86 7.84 -16.64
CA ASP A 203 23.33 6.46 -16.81
C ASP A 203 22.15 5.49 -17.00
N ALA A 204 21.99 5.03 -18.24
CA ALA A 204 20.97 4.06 -18.64
C ALA A 204 21.04 2.74 -17.85
N ALA A 205 22.26 2.21 -17.64
CA ALA A 205 22.45 0.96 -16.91
C ALA A 205 22.24 1.16 -15.40
N GLY A 206 22.65 2.33 -14.89
CA GLY A 206 22.38 2.78 -13.53
C GLY A 206 20.88 2.88 -13.23
N ILE A 207 20.10 3.53 -14.10
CA ILE A 207 18.64 3.67 -13.99
C ILE A 207 17.95 2.29 -13.99
N GLU A 208 18.30 1.42 -14.95
CA GLU A 208 17.76 0.05 -15.00
C GLU A 208 18.13 -0.75 -13.74
N HIS A 209 19.35 -0.57 -13.20
CA HIS A 209 19.79 -1.24 -11.98
C HIS A 209 19.02 -0.77 -10.75
N VAL A 210 18.86 0.54 -10.54
CA VAL A 210 18.17 1.05 -9.35
C VAL A 210 16.67 0.75 -9.39
N ALA A 211 16.05 0.78 -10.56
CA ALA A 211 14.66 0.38 -10.74
C ALA A 211 14.44 -1.12 -10.45
N ASN A 212 15.31 -1.99 -10.96
CA ASN A 212 15.26 -3.42 -10.64
C ASN A 212 15.50 -3.68 -9.15
N ARG A 213 16.45 -2.97 -8.53
CA ARG A 213 16.74 -3.13 -7.09
C ARG A 213 15.59 -2.64 -6.21
N LEU A 214 14.89 -1.57 -6.61
CA LEU A 214 13.68 -1.11 -5.95
C LEU A 214 12.56 -2.18 -6.02
N MET A 215 12.41 -2.83 -7.18
CA MET A 215 11.43 -3.90 -7.34
C MET A 215 11.82 -5.22 -6.64
N ASP A 216 13.11 -5.46 -6.40
CA ASP A 216 13.54 -6.56 -5.51
C ASP A 216 13.04 -6.36 -4.07
N PHE A 217 12.90 -5.11 -3.58
CA PHE A 217 12.27 -4.84 -2.28
C PHE A 217 10.78 -5.16 -2.30
N HIS A 218 10.04 -4.70 -3.31
CA HIS A 218 8.62 -5.03 -3.51
C HIS A 218 8.37 -6.55 -3.49
N GLU A 219 9.19 -7.33 -4.19
CA GLU A 219 9.06 -8.80 -4.20
C GLU A 219 9.47 -9.46 -2.87
N ARG A 220 10.38 -8.86 -2.09
CA ARG A 220 10.72 -9.31 -0.73
C ARG A 220 9.58 -9.02 0.26
N PHE A 221 8.92 -7.87 0.18
CA PHE A 221 7.71 -7.58 0.96
C PHE A 221 6.58 -8.54 0.61
N LEU A 222 6.35 -8.80 -0.68
CA LEU A 222 5.32 -9.75 -1.14
C LEU A 222 5.57 -11.16 -0.60
N THR A 223 6.82 -11.62 -0.65
CA THR A 223 7.21 -12.94 -0.12
C THR A 223 7.05 -13.03 1.41
N LEU A 224 7.31 -11.94 2.15
CA LEU A 224 7.05 -11.87 3.59
C LEU A 224 5.54 -11.86 3.91
N ALA A 225 4.75 -11.15 3.11
CA ALA A 225 3.30 -11.06 3.26
C ALA A 225 2.59 -12.39 2.94
N GLU A 226 3.02 -13.08 1.88
CA GLU A 226 2.62 -14.46 1.57
C GLU A 226 2.98 -15.41 2.72
N ARG A 227 4.22 -15.38 3.23
CA ARG A 227 4.64 -16.23 4.37
C ARG A 227 3.75 -16.02 5.60
N CYS A 228 3.36 -14.78 5.88
CA CYS A 228 2.46 -14.46 7.00
C CYS A 228 0.99 -14.83 6.73
N ARG A 229 0.53 -14.78 5.47
CA ARG A 229 -0.80 -15.23 5.04
C ARG A 229 -0.94 -16.75 5.12
N ASP A 230 0.10 -17.48 4.76
CA ASP A 230 0.12 -18.94 4.62
C ASP A 230 0.56 -19.67 5.90
N LEU A 231 0.71 -18.97 7.03
CA LEU A 231 1.02 -19.59 8.33
C LEU A 231 -0.16 -20.42 8.84
N GLU A 232 0.01 -21.74 8.88
CA GLU A 232 -0.95 -22.65 9.50
C GLU A 232 -0.78 -22.63 11.04
N ALA A 233 -1.77 -22.11 11.76
CA ALA A 233 -1.76 -21.98 13.21
C ALA A 233 -3.04 -22.56 13.86
N PRO A 234 -3.03 -22.91 15.17
CA PRO A 234 -4.23 -23.26 15.90
C PRO A 234 -5.24 -22.10 15.91
N SER A 235 -6.52 -22.36 15.61
CA SER A 235 -7.54 -21.32 15.37
C SER A 235 -7.81 -20.33 16.49
N LYS A 236 -7.33 -20.59 17.72
CA LYS A 236 -7.23 -19.59 18.79
C LYS A 236 -6.36 -18.37 18.42
N TYR A 237 -5.57 -18.46 17.34
CA TYR A 237 -4.64 -17.43 16.87
C TYR A 237 -4.98 -16.82 15.50
N ASP A 238 -6.07 -17.23 14.83
CA ASP A 238 -6.44 -16.73 13.49
C ASP A 238 -6.47 -15.19 13.41
N GLY A 239 -6.93 -14.54 14.49
CA GLY A 239 -6.96 -13.08 14.59
C GLY A 239 -5.57 -12.44 14.57
N LEU A 240 -4.57 -13.08 15.18
CA LEU A 240 -3.18 -12.63 15.19
C LEU A 240 -2.54 -12.83 13.82
N VAL A 241 -2.67 -14.03 13.22
CA VAL A 241 -2.13 -14.32 11.88
C VAL A 241 -2.70 -13.36 10.84
N ARG A 242 -4.01 -13.11 10.87
CA ARG A 242 -4.68 -12.15 9.99
C ARG A 242 -4.28 -10.70 10.24
N ASP A 243 -4.10 -10.28 11.49
CA ASP A 243 -3.61 -8.93 11.81
C ASP A 243 -2.16 -8.75 11.32
N THR A 244 -1.29 -9.75 11.50
CA THR A 244 0.10 -9.74 11.00
C THR A 244 0.18 -9.75 9.49
N ALA A 245 -0.57 -10.62 8.79
CA ALA A 245 -0.62 -10.63 7.33
C ALA A 245 -1.15 -9.28 6.77
N GLY A 246 -2.08 -8.64 7.47
CA GLY A 246 -2.54 -7.27 7.15
C GLY A 246 -1.42 -6.23 7.26
N LEU A 247 -0.62 -6.26 8.34
CA LEU A 247 0.55 -5.38 8.52
C LEU A 247 1.58 -5.55 7.40
N MET A 248 1.86 -6.79 6.99
CA MET A 248 2.81 -7.07 5.89
C MET A 248 2.30 -6.63 4.51
N GLY A 249 1.00 -6.36 4.36
CA GLY A 249 0.43 -5.83 3.14
C GLY A 249 0.68 -4.33 2.92
N ILE A 250 0.91 -3.55 3.98
CA ILE A 250 1.01 -2.08 3.90
C ILE A 250 2.10 -1.61 2.90
N PRO A 251 3.33 -2.16 2.89
CA PRO A 251 4.33 -1.80 1.87
C PRO A 251 3.86 -2.05 0.44
N LEU A 252 3.03 -3.08 0.20
CA LEU A 252 2.54 -3.42 -1.14
C LEU A 252 1.53 -2.38 -1.65
N ASP A 253 0.68 -1.87 -0.77
CA ASP A 253 -0.20 -0.74 -1.09
C ASP A 253 0.59 0.56 -1.32
N GLY A 254 1.64 0.82 -0.53
CA GLY A 254 2.58 1.92 -0.76
C GLY A 254 3.26 1.84 -2.13
N PHE A 255 3.82 0.66 -2.48
CA PHE A 255 4.40 0.40 -3.80
C PHE A 255 3.36 0.51 -4.94
N ARG A 256 2.12 0.07 -4.71
CA ARG A 256 1.02 0.19 -5.68
C ARG A 256 0.74 1.66 -5.99
N VAL A 257 0.53 2.48 -4.96
CA VAL A 257 0.30 3.93 -5.07
C VAL A 257 1.48 4.63 -5.72
N PHE A 258 2.72 4.37 -5.26
CA PHE A 258 3.93 4.95 -5.83
C PHE A 258 4.08 4.66 -7.33
N ILE A 259 3.82 3.42 -7.77
CA ILE A 259 3.92 3.06 -9.20
C ILE A 259 2.77 3.67 -10.00
N ASP A 260 1.54 3.70 -9.46
CA ASP A 260 0.39 4.31 -10.14
C ASP A 260 0.60 5.84 -10.34
N ASP A 261 1.07 6.55 -9.30
CA ASP A 261 1.37 7.99 -9.35
C ASP A 261 2.60 8.32 -10.23
N TYR A 262 3.64 7.47 -10.23
CA TYR A 262 4.83 7.67 -11.07
C TYR A 262 4.52 7.44 -12.55
N VAL A 263 3.65 6.48 -12.88
CA VAL A 263 3.13 6.27 -14.24
C VAL A 263 2.35 7.51 -14.70
N GLU A 264 1.41 8.01 -13.89
CA GLU A 264 0.66 9.23 -14.25
C GLU A 264 1.54 10.47 -14.39
N LEU A 265 2.64 10.59 -13.62
CA LEU A 265 3.62 11.65 -13.82
C LEU A 265 4.33 11.53 -15.18
N VAL A 266 4.75 10.33 -15.58
CA VAL A 266 5.46 10.10 -16.85
C VAL A 266 4.54 10.30 -18.05
N ASP A 267 3.32 9.79 -18.00
CA ASP A 267 2.33 9.93 -19.08
C ASP A 267 1.92 11.40 -19.32
N ALA A 268 2.11 12.29 -18.32
CA ALA A 268 1.87 13.72 -18.42
C ALA A 268 3.07 14.54 -18.96
N LEU A 269 4.26 13.93 -19.11
CA LEU A 269 5.46 14.66 -19.56
C LEU A 269 5.39 15.23 -21.00
N PRO A 270 4.74 14.57 -21.99
CA PRO A 270 4.64 15.12 -23.34
C PRO A 270 3.95 16.50 -23.38
N GLU A 271 2.90 16.68 -22.58
CA GLU A 271 2.17 17.96 -22.50
C GLU A 271 3.03 19.05 -21.83
N LEU A 272 3.77 18.69 -20.78
CA LEU A 272 4.62 19.63 -20.03
C LEU A 272 5.88 20.07 -20.80
N VAL A 273 6.43 19.21 -21.65
CA VAL A 273 7.60 19.53 -22.50
C VAL A 273 7.22 20.49 -23.64
N GLY A 274 6.01 20.38 -24.19
CA GLY A 274 5.53 21.21 -25.30
C GLY A 274 5.41 22.70 -24.96
N ASP A 275 4.98 23.05 -23.75
CA ASP A 275 4.79 24.45 -23.32
C ASP A 275 6.12 25.18 -22.97
N GLY A 276 7.28 24.53 -23.13
CA GLY A 276 8.61 25.14 -22.96
C GLY A 276 8.98 25.53 -21.51
N GLY A 277 8.19 25.11 -20.53
CA GLY A 277 8.46 25.32 -19.11
C GLY A 277 9.53 24.37 -18.58
N GLY A 278 10.57 24.91 -17.95
CA GLY A 278 11.56 24.09 -17.24
C GLY A 278 10.90 23.33 -16.08
N VAL A 279 10.79 22.01 -16.20
CA VAL A 279 9.89 21.22 -15.34
C VAL A 279 10.45 21.09 -13.91
N VAL A 280 9.83 21.81 -12.98
CA VAL A 280 10.02 21.61 -11.54
C VAL A 280 9.13 20.45 -11.11
N HIS A 281 9.69 19.23 -11.14
CA HIS A 281 8.97 18.03 -10.70
C HIS A 281 8.72 18.04 -9.19
N GLU A 282 7.46 17.90 -8.77
CA GLU A 282 7.12 17.44 -7.44
C GLU A 282 7.63 16.00 -7.27
N ALA A 283 8.27 15.68 -6.14
CA ALA A 283 8.88 14.37 -5.93
C ALA A 283 7.81 13.32 -5.60
N VAL A 284 7.65 12.31 -6.45
CA VAL A 284 6.78 11.16 -6.17
C VAL A 284 7.39 10.35 -5.01
N THR A 285 6.73 10.36 -3.86
CA THR A 285 7.17 9.66 -2.64
C THR A 285 6.62 8.25 -2.57
N LEU A 286 7.46 7.29 -2.20
CA LEU A 286 7.02 5.97 -1.75
C LEU A 286 6.71 6.06 -0.24
N ASP A 287 5.42 6.14 0.10
CA ASP A 287 4.96 6.22 1.48
C ASP A 287 4.58 4.82 2.03
N ILE A 288 4.87 4.58 3.30
CA ILE A 288 4.66 3.32 4.03
C ILE A 288 4.33 3.62 5.50
N ASP A 289 3.14 4.16 5.78
CA ASP A 289 2.68 4.40 7.15
C ASP A 289 2.20 3.10 7.83
N LEU A 290 2.94 2.64 8.85
CA LEU A 290 2.63 1.41 9.58
C LEU A 290 1.69 1.71 10.76
N ASP A 291 0.38 1.51 10.56
CA ASP A 291 -0.69 1.70 11.57
C ASP A 291 -0.26 1.25 12.98
N ASP A 292 0.07 2.25 13.80
CA ASP A 292 0.56 2.11 15.16
C ASP A 292 -0.47 1.37 16.05
N GLY A 293 -1.76 1.49 15.73
CA GLY A 293 -2.87 0.73 16.33
C GLY A 293 -2.87 -0.76 15.97
N ILE A 294 -2.54 -1.13 14.72
CA ILE A 294 -2.27 -2.53 14.32
C ILE A 294 -1.00 -3.05 15.02
N VAL A 295 0.11 -2.31 14.98
CA VAL A 295 1.39 -2.71 15.60
C VAL A 295 1.22 -2.92 17.12
N ASN A 296 0.53 -2.02 17.81
CA ASN A 296 0.20 -2.15 19.23
C ASN A 296 -0.78 -3.30 19.51
N ARG A 297 -1.69 -3.63 18.58
CA ARG A 297 -2.65 -4.73 18.71
C ARG A 297 -1.98 -6.10 18.55
N ILE A 298 -1.11 -6.25 17.55
CA ILE A 298 -0.27 -7.44 17.34
C ILE A 298 0.64 -7.64 18.56
N SER A 299 1.37 -6.60 18.99
CA SER A 299 2.27 -6.65 20.15
C SER A 299 1.61 -7.13 21.44
N LYS A 300 0.33 -6.81 21.66
CA LYS A 300 -0.46 -7.30 22.80
C LYS A 300 -0.85 -8.76 22.64
N GLN A 301 -1.22 -9.19 21.43
CA GLN A 301 -1.57 -10.58 21.13
C GLN A 301 -0.35 -11.52 21.23
N VAL A 302 0.80 -11.13 20.67
CA VAL A 302 2.08 -11.87 20.75
C VAL A 302 2.47 -12.14 22.21
N ARG A 303 2.40 -11.13 23.09
CA ARG A 303 2.68 -11.26 24.53
C ARG A 303 1.72 -12.20 25.27
N THR A 304 0.52 -12.42 24.73
CA THR A 304 -0.45 -13.41 25.25
C THR A 304 -0.16 -14.81 24.70
N ALA A 305 0.11 -14.92 23.40
CA ALA A 305 0.44 -16.19 22.75
C ALA A 305 1.73 -16.82 23.32
N ALA A 306 2.77 -16.02 23.56
CA ALA A 306 4.03 -16.45 24.19
C ALA A 306 3.89 -17.01 25.64
N ARG A 307 2.67 -17.07 26.19
CA ARG A 307 2.36 -17.55 27.54
C ARG A 307 1.31 -18.67 27.57
N ALA A 308 0.89 -19.24 26.41
CA ALA A 308 -0.36 -20.01 26.27
C ALA A 308 -0.35 -21.15 25.23
#